data_AF-A0A9P0FU76-F1
#
_entry.id   AF-A0A9P0FU76-F1
#
_cell.length_a   1.000
_cell.length_b   1.000
_cell.length_c   1.000
_cell.angle_alpha   90.00
_cell.angle_beta   90.00
_cell.angle_gamma   90.00
#
_symmetry.space_group_name_H-M   'P 1'
#
loop_
_entity.id
_entity.type
_entity.pdbx_description
1 polymer ?
#
loop_
_entity_poly.entity_id
_entity_poly.type
_entity_poly.pdbx_seq_one_letter_code
_entity_poly.pdbx_strand_id
1 'polypeptide(L)'
;MATLIQSYEQQYSVLTADITAKIGRLKSGSDDNRDQLTREIQANFEEANDLLEQLELESRGAGAGSRVAAYRAELQRVRDEYRSVVNNAGTYNFDNDEVYDDWSGSQEQHRKLLDNTERLERAGKTLTEGYRVVLETEQIGAAVLQDLSLQRETIQRSRGRLRETDEQLNRSSRLMNTMVMRALQDRFVLVLVFLSLGALLCVAVYLYVT
;
A
#
# COMPACT_ATOMS: atom_id res chain seq x y z
N MET A 1 10.66 -7.12 19.69
CA MET A 1 9.77 -6.32 18.82
C MET A 1 9.78 -4.85 19.23
N ALA A 2 9.44 -4.47 20.47
CA ALA A 2 9.52 -3.06 20.92
C ALA A 2 10.93 -2.41 20.81
N THR A 3 11.99 -3.22 20.89
CA THR A 3 13.39 -2.76 20.79
C THR A 3 13.80 -2.31 19.38
N LEU A 4 13.18 -2.89 18.33
CA LEU A 4 13.55 -2.58 16.95
C LEU A 4 12.95 -1.24 16.52
N ILE A 5 11.67 -1.00 16.83
CA ILE A 5 11.00 0.30 16.65
C ILE A 5 11.78 1.40 17.37
N GLN A 6 12.17 1.17 18.63
CA GLN A 6 12.94 2.16 19.41
C GLN A 6 14.31 2.45 18.78
N SER A 7 14.96 1.44 18.19
CA SER A 7 16.23 1.64 17.49
C SER A 7 16.09 2.46 16.22
N TYR A 8 15.01 2.27 15.46
CA TYR A 8 14.72 3.05 14.27
C TYR A 8 14.29 4.48 14.61
N GLU A 9 13.50 4.68 15.68
CA GLU A 9 13.15 6.01 16.18
C GLU A 9 14.40 6.79 16.61
N GLN A 10 15.35 6.12 17.28
CA GLN A 10 16.62 6.73 17.65
C GLN A 10 17.47 7.09 16.43
N GLN A 11 17.59 6.20 15.44
CA GLN A 11 18.32 6.46 14.20
C GLN A 11 17.69 7.62 13.43
N TYR A 12 16.36 7.64 13.29
CA TYR A 12 15.62 8.73 12.65
C TYR A 12 15.85 10.07 13.35
N SER A 13 15.84 10.10 14.70
CA SER A 13 16.09 11.32 15.47
C SER A 13 17.51 11.86 15.24
N VAL A 14 18.52 10.98 15.20
CA VAL A 14 19.91 11.38 14.95
C VAL A 14 20.06 11.92 13.54
N LEU A 15 19.48 11.24 12.55
CA LEU A 15 19.57 11.62 11.15
C LEU A 15 18.87 12.96 10.87
N THR A 16 17.69 13.18 11.46
CA THR A 16 16.95 14.45 11.32
C THR A 16 17.71 15.62 11.98
N ALA A 17 18.37 15.37 13.11
CA ALA A 17 19.23 16.36 13.76
C ALA A 17 20.46 16.71 12.90
N ASP A 18 21.10 15.71 12.28
CA ASP A 18 22.23 15.92 11.36
C ASP A 18 21.82 16.72 10.12
N ILE A 19 20.68 16.37 9.50
CA ILE A 19 20.09 17.14 8.39
C ILE A 19 19.87 18.60 8.79
N THR A 20 19.25 18.85 9.94
CA THR A 20 18.95 20.20 10.42
C THR A 20 20.23 21.00 10.69
N ALA A 21 21.26 20.38 11.28
CA ALA A 21 22.56 21.02 11.51
C ALA A 21 23.26 21.38 10.19
N LYS A 22 23.23 20.49 9.19
CA LYS A 22 23.79 20.75 7.86
C LYS A 22 23.02 21.85 7.12
N ILE A 23 21.69 21.91 7.23
CA ILE A 23 20.88 23.02 6.70
C ILE A 23 21.28 24.35 7.36
N GLY A 24 21.50 24.36 8.67
CA GLY A 24 22.00 25.53 9.40
C GLY A 24 23.37 26.01 8.91
N ARG A 25 24.31 25.09 8.65
CA ARG A 25 25.61 25.40 8.03
C ARG A 25 25.45 25.99 6.63
N LEU A 26 24.55 25.42 5.82
CA LEU A 26 24.25 25.92 4.47
C LEU A 26 23.70 27.35 4.49
N LYS A 27 22.89 27.68 5.50
CA LYS A 27 22.32 29.02 5.72
C LYS A 27 23.38 30.04 6.15
N SER A 28 24.40 29.62 6.91
CA SER A 28 25.47 30.51 7.39
C SER A 28 26.48 30.92 6.31
N GLY A 29 26.40 30.35 5.09
CA GLY A 29 27.20 30.76 3.94
C GLY A 29 28.71 30.51 4.03
N SER A 30 29.19 29.86 5.10
CA SER A 30 30.61 29.82 5.48
C SER A 30 31.37 28.58 4.99
N ASP A 31 30.83 27.81 4.04
CA ASP A 31 31.40 26.52 3.64
C ASP A 31 31.75 26.52 2.14
N ASP A 32 33.04 26.41 1.79
CA ASP A 32 33.50 26.24 0.40
C ASP A 32 32.97 24.94 -0.25
N ASN A 33 32.39 24.05 0.57
CA ASN A 33 31.88 22.74 0.18
C ASN A 33 30.35 22.68 0.07
N ARG A 34 29.66 23.77 -0.31
CA ARG A 34 28.18 23.81 -0.44
C ARG A 34 27.61 22.65 -1.26
N ASP A 35 28.23 22.34 -2.40
CA ASP A 35 27.77 21.26 -3.29
C ASP A 35 27.93 19.87 -2.65
N GLN A 36 29.02 19.66 -1.91
CA GLN A 36 29.21 18.44 -1.14
C GLN A 36 28.18 18.34 -0.02
N LEU A 37 27.96 19.42 0.73
CA LEU A 37 26.98 19.49 1.82
C LEU A 37 25.55 19.22 1.31
N THR A 38 25.21 19.78 0.14
CA THR A 38 23.93 19.58 -0.55
C THR A 38 23.71 18.11 -0.92
N ARG A 39 24.74 17.44 -1.46
CA ARG A 39 24.70 16.00 -1.77
C ARG A 39 24.54 15.15 -0.51
N GLU A 40 25.27 15.47 0.55
CA GLU A 40 25.16 14.76 1.83
C GLU A 40 23.78 14.93 2.47
N ILE A 41 23.20 16.14 2.42
CA ILE A 41 21.84 16.40 2.91
C ILE A 41 20.83 15.56 2.11
N GLN A 42 20.97 15.47 0.78
CA GLN A 42 20.10 14.65 -0.06
C GLN A 42 20.19 13.16 0.28
N ALA A 43 21.42 12.62 0.45
CA ALA A 43 21.63 11.23 0.86
C ALA A 43 21.00 10.94 2.23
N ASN A 44 21.19 11.83 3.21
CA ASN A 44 20.58 11.68 4.53
C ASN A 44 19.04 11.72 4.47
N PHE A 45 18.46 12.52 3.57
CA PHE A 45 17.02 12.54 3.36
C PHE A 45 16.48 11.23 2.76
N GLU A 46 17.24 10.57 1.89
CA GLU A 46 16.90 9.25 1.34
C GLU A 46 16.94 8.19 2.45
N GLU A 47 18.02 8.13 3.22
CA GLU A 47 18.15 7.23 4.37
C GLU A 47 17.04 7.45 5.42
N ALA A 48 16.62 8.69 5.64
CA ALA A 48 15.51 9.02 6.54
C ALA A 48 14.16 8.51 6.00
N ASN A 49 13.94 8.51 4.68
CA ASN A 49 12.73 7.94 4.10
C ASN A 49 12.73 6.41 4.23
N ASP A 50 13.87 5.75 3.98
CA ASP A 50 14.00 4.30 4.10
C ASP A 50 13.73 3.83 5.54
N LEU A 51 14.26 4.57 6.54
CA LEU A 51 13.99 4.31 7.95
C LEU A 51 12.50 4.50 8.30
N LEU A 52 11.83 5.50 7.73
CA LEU A 52 10.38 5.70 7.93
C LEU A 52 9.54 4.60 7.29
N GLU A 53 9.94 4.07 6.13
CA GLU A 53 9.26 2.95 5.50
C GLU A 53 9.40 1.67 6.34
N GLN A 54 10.60 1.40 6.88
CA GLN A 54 10.84 0.28 7.81
C GLN A 54 10.01 0.44 9.10
N LEU A 55 9.92 1.66 9.65
CA LEU A 55 9.06 1.97 10.79
C LEU A 55 7.57 1.77 10.47
N GLU A 56 7.11 2.10 9.26
CA GLU A 56 5.71 1.89 8.85
C GLU A 56 5.36 0.40 8.75
N LEU A 57 6.27 -0.41 8.20
CA LEU A 57 6.10 -1.86 8.07
C LEU A 57 6.03 -2.54 9.45
N GLU A 58 6.92 -2.17 10.37
CA GLU A 58 6.97 -2.76 11.71
C GLU A 58 5.81 -2.24 12.61
N SER A 59 5.41 -0.97 12.46
CA SER A 59 4.33 -0.36 13.24
C SER A 59 2.92 -0.82 12.83
N ARG A 60 2.76 -1.34 11.60
CA ARG A 60 1.52 -1.96 11.12
C ARG A 60 1.11 -3.19 11.95
N GLY A 61 2.07 -3.88 12.55
CA GLY A 61 1.84 -5.00 13.48
C GLY A 61 1.49 -4.59 14.91
N ALA A 62 1.79 -3.34 15.31
CA ALA A 62 1.73 -2.87 16.70
C ALA A 62 0.71 -1.73 16.96
N GLY A 63 -0.04 -1.29 15.94
CA GLY A 63 -1.06 -0.23 16.08
C GLY A 63 -0.51 1.19 16.24
N ALA A 64 0.77 1.43 15.89
CA ALA A 64 1.47 2.69 16.12
C ALA A 64 1.46 3.66 14.91
N GLY A 65 0.54 3.50 13.95
CA GLY A 65 0.49 4.27 12.70
C GLY A 65 0.40 5.80 12.87
N SER A 66 -0.12 6.29 14.01
CA SER A 66 -0.18 7.73 14.30
C SER A 66 1.18 8.39 14.52
N ARG A 67 2.21 7.64 14.93
CA ARG A 67 3.56 8.19 15.19
C ARG A 67 4.36 8.36 13.91
N VAL A 68 4.26 7.39 13.00
CA VAL A 68 4.90 7.44 11.67
C VAL A 68 4.39 8.62 10.86
N ALA A 69 3.09 8.92 10.95
CA ALA A 69 2.50 10.10 10.30
C ALA A 69 3.10 11.42 10.81
N ALA A 70 3.35 11.53 12.13
CA ALA A 70 3.98 12.71 12.72
C ALA A 70 5.44 12.87 12.26
N TYR A 71 6.22 11.78 12.22
CA TYR A 71 7.58 11.82 11.71
C TYR A 71 7.64 12.19 10.23
N ARG A 72 6.74 11.66 9.39
CA ARG A 72 6.64 12.03 7.97
C ARG A 72 6.34 13.52 7.78
N ALA A 73 5.45 14.08 8.59
CA ALA A 73 5.15 15.51 8.54
C ALA A 73 6.37 16.37 8.92
N GLU A 74 7.14 15.94 9.93
CA GLU A 74 8.37 16.63 10.33
C GLU A 74 9.47 16.56 9.26
N LEU A 75 9.68 15.38 8.65
CA LEU A 75 10.65 15.24 7.55
C LEU A 75 10.30 16.14 6.36
N GLN A 76 9.00 16.27 6.06
CA GLN A 76 8.52 17.16 5.02
C GLN A 76 8.79 18.63 5.36
N ARG A 77 8.55 19.05 6.61
CA ARG A 77 8.85 20.40 7.09
C ARG A 77 10.33 20.75 6.92
N VAL A 78 11.22 19.84 7.32
CA VAL A 78 12.68 20.01 7.20
C VAL A 78 13.13 20.05 5.73
N ARG A 79 12.48 19.27 4.85
CA ARG A 79 12.74 19.29 3.40
C ARG A 79 12.32 20.61 2.75
N ASP A 80 11.20 21.19 3.17
CA ASP A 80 10.75 22.49 2.68
C ASP A 80 11.68 23.63 3.17
N GLU A 81 12.18 23.54 4.40
CA GLU A 81 13.19 24.46 4.93
C GLU A 81 14.51 24.39 4.12
N TYR A 82 14.99 23.18 3.82
CA TYR A 82 16.16 22.96 2.96
C TYR A 82 15.99 23.59 1.58
N ARG A 83 14.85 23.36 0.92
CA ARG A 83 14.53 23.96 -0.40
C ARG A 83 14.54 25.48 -0.33
N SER A 84 13.97 26.06 0.74
CA SER A 84 14.00 27.50 0.94
C SER A 84 15.43 28.03 1.07
N VAL A 85 16.32 27.34 1.80
CA VAL A 85 17.72 27.78 2.00
C VAL A 85 18.52 27.69 0.69
N VAL A 86 18.36 26.61 -0.07
CA VAL A 86 19.02 26.44 -1.38
C VAL A 86 18.57 27.51 -2.37
N ASN A 87 17.26 27.76 -2.46
CA ASN A 87 16.71 28.75 -3.38
C ASN A 87 17.11 30.18 -3.00
N ASN A 88 17.08 30.52 -1.71
CA ASN A 88 17.40 31.86 -1.23
C ASN A 88 18.90 32.17 -1.39
N ALA A 89 19.77 31.16 -1.22
CA ALA A 89 21.20 31.31 -1.50
C ALA A 89 21.52 31.60 -2.97
N GLY A 90 20.64 31.25 -3.91
CA GLY A 90 20.75 31.65 -5.32
C GLY A 90 20.40 33.13 -5.57
N THR A 91 19.69 33.78 -4.64
CA THR A 91 19.28 35.19 -4.73
C THR A 91 20.23 36.13 -3.99
N TYR A 92 20.94 35.65 -2.96
CA TYR A 92 21.90 36.46 -2.19
C TYR A 92 23.24 36.74 -2.88
N ASN A 93 23.46 36.27 -4.11
CA ASN A 93 24.66 36.57 -4.91
C ASN A 93 24.45 37.68 -5.96
N PHE A 94 23.33 38.41 -5.95
CA PHE A 94 23.09 39.51 -6.90
C PHE A 94 23.42 40.91 -6.34
N ASP A 95 23.89 41.03 -5.10
CA ASP A 95 24.00 42.34 -4.45
C ASP A 95 25.35 42.53 -3.74
N ASN A 96 26.43 42.51 -4.53
CA ASN A 96 27.69 43.25 -4.33
C ASN A 96 28.71 42.74 -5.36
N ASP A 97 28.74 43.33 -6.55
CA ASP A 97 30.01 43.83 -7.08
C ASP A 97 29.76 44.84 -8.20
N GLU A 98 30.20 46.05 -7.90
CA GLU A 98 30.74 47.07 -8.79
C GLU A 98 30.16 47.24 -10.21
N VAL A 99 29.48 48.39 -10.33
CA VAL A 99 29.31 49.17 -11.55
C VAL A 99 30.68 49.42 -12.19
N TYR A 100 31.10 48.62 -13.16
CA TYR A 100 32.03 49.04 -14.21
C TYR A 100 31.81 48.24 -15.51
N ASP A 101 31.76 49.02 -16.60
CA ASP A 101 31.86 48.67 -18.01
C ASP A 101 30.58 48.32 -18.81
N ASP A 102 29.99 49.42 -19.25
CA ASP A 102 29.32 49.70 -20.52
C ASP A 102 29.77 48.80 -21.71
N TRP A 103 28.81 48.53 -22.61
CA TRP A 103 28.96 47.89 -23.95
C TRP A 103 28.80 46.37 -24.14
N SER A 104 28.84 45.47 -23.14
CA SER A 104 28.58 44.01 -23.36
C SER A 104 27.20 43.48 -22.90
N GLY A 105 26.48 44.26 -22.08
CA GLY A 105 25.25 43.83 -21.41
C GLY A 105 24.04 43.55 -22.31
N SER A 106 23.95 44.16 -23.50
CA SER A 106 22.82 43.94 -24.41
C SER A 106 22.82 42.53 -25.02
N GLN A 107 24.01 41.99 -25.33
CA GLN A 107 24.18 40.68 -25.93
C GLN A 107 23.99 39.55 -24.90
N GLU A 108 24.41 39.80 -23.65
CA GLU A 108 24.17 38.94 -22.49
C GLU A 108 22.65 38.84 -22.17
N GLN A 109 21.93 39.97 -22.17
CA GLN A 109 20.48 40.00 -21.97
C GLN A 109 19.73 39.26 -23.09
N HIS A 110 20.12 39.48 -24.36
CA HIS A 110 19.48 38.81 -25.50
C HIS A 110 19.70 37.29 -25.46
N ARG A 111 20.88 36.85 -25.03
CA ARG A 111 21.21 35.43 -24.84
C ARG A 111 20.43 34.80 -23.68
N LYS A 112 20.20 35.54 -22.59
CA LYS A 112 19.33 35.10 -21.47
C LYS A 112 17.86 34.97 -21.88
N LEU A 113 17.35 35.88 -22.71
CA LEU A 113 15.97 35.81 -23.23
C LEU A 113 15.78 34.61 -24.18
N LEU A 114 16.79 34.31 -25.01
CA LEU A 114 16.79 33.12 -25.87
C LEU A 114 16.81 31.83 -25.05
N ASP A 115 17.67 31.72 -24.03
CA ASP A 115 17.68 30.54 -23.14
C ASP A 115 16.36 30.39 -22.38
N ASN A 116 15.76 31.49 -21.92
CA ASN A 116 14.45 31.46 -21.27
C ASN A 116 13.34 30.99 -22.24
N THR A 117 13.38 31.47 -23.48
CA THR A 117 12.44 31.06 -24.54
C THR A 117 12.59 29.58 -24.87
N GLU A 118 13.83 29.09 -24.99
CA GLU A 118 14.10 27.67 -25.26
C GLU A 118 13.65 26.78 -24.09
N ARG A 119 13.86 27.21 -22.85
CA ARG A 119 13.35 26.52 -21.65
C ARG A 119 11.83 26.50 -21.63
N LEU A 120 11.17 27.59 -21.99
CA LEU A 120 9.71 27.66 -22.06
C LEU A 120 9.15 26.74 -23.14
N GLU A 121 9.78 26.69 -24.31
CA GLU A 121 9.39 25.79 -25.40
C GLU A 121 9.54 24.32 -24.97
N ARG A 122 10.67 23.96 -24.35
CA ARG A 122 10.88 22.60 -23.81
C ARG A 122 9.86 22.27 -22.74
N ALA A 123 9.59 23.19 -21.80
CA ALA A 123 8.59 23.00 -20.76
C ALA A 123 7.16 22.86 -21.33
N GLY A 124 6.82 23.61 -22.38
CA GLY A 124 5.55 23.48 -23.07
C GLY A 124 5.41 22.13 -23.77
N LYS A 125 6.48 21.63 -24.38
CA LYS A 125 6.51 20.31 -25.02
C LYS A 125 6.35 19.19 -23.99
N THR A 126 7.09 19.24 -22.87
CA THR A 126 6.97 18.23 -21.82
C THR A 126 5.61 18.28 -21.13
N LEU A 127 5.00 19.47 -20.98
CA LEU A 127 3.63 19.60 -20.47
C LEU A 127 2.60 18.97 -21.41
N THR A 128 2.76 19.19 -22.72
CA THR A 128 1.86 18.60 -23.73
C THR A 128 1.99 17.07 -23.77
N GLU A 129 3.20 16.55 -23.66
CA GLU A 129 3.47 15.12 -23.55
C GLU A 129 2.90 14.54 -22.25
N GLY A 130 3.10 15.23 -21.12
CA GLY A 130 2.53 14.85 -19.83
C GLY A 130 0.99 14.82 -19.86
N TYR A 131 0.36 15.81 -20.49
CA TYR A 131 -1.09 15.85 -20.67
C TYR A 131 -1.60 14.64 -21.45
N ARG A 132 -0.90 14.25 -22.53
CA ARG A 132 -1.22 13.05 -23.29
C ARG A 132 -1.13 11.78 -22.43
N VAL A 133 -0.06 11.64 -21.64
CA VAL A 133 0.12 10.49 -20.74
C VAL A 133 -0.99 10.44 -19.68
N VAL A 134 -1.41 11.59 -19.15
CA VAL A 134 -2.53 11.66 -18.20
C VAL A 134 -3.84 11.18 -18.84
N LEU A 135 -4.13 11.59 -20.07
CA LEU A 135 -5.32 11.12 -20.79
C LEU A 135 -5.28 9.61 -21.06
N GLU A 136 -4.13 9.07 -21.47
CA GLU A 136 -3.96 7.62 -21.63
C GLU A 136 -4.14 6.90 -20.29
N THR A 137 -3.65 7.47 -19.20
CA THR A 137 -3.81 6.94 -17.83
C THR A 137 -5.27 6.99 -17.37
N GLU A 138 -6.00 8.06 -17.67
CA GLU A 138 -7.44 8.18 -17.39
C GLU A 138 -8.22 7.09 -18.12
N GLN A 139 -7.91 6.85 -19.40
CA GLN A 139 -8.53 5.80 -20.19
C GLN A 139 -8.26 4.40 -19.59
N ILE A 140 -7.02 4.12 -19.19
CA ILE A 140 -6.66 2.87 -18.51
C ILE A 140 -7.43 2.76 -17.17
N GLY A 141 -7.48 3.85 -16.39
CA GLY A 141 -8.22 3.90 -15.14
C GLY A 141 -9.71 3.60 -15.31
N ALA A 142 -10.34 4.17 -16.34
CA ALA A 142 -11.73 3.90 -16.69
C ALA A 142 -11.94 2.42 -17.06
N ALA A 143 -11.03 1.83 -17.84
CA ALA A 143 -11.08 0.40 -18.19
C ALA A 143 -10.93 -0.49 -16.96
N VAL A 144 -10.01 -0.15 -16.04
CA VAL A 144 -9.83 -0.88 -14.77
C VAL A 144 -11.08 -0.79 -13.91
N LEU A 145 -11.73 0.38 -13.80
CA LEU A 145 -12.98 0.54 -13.06
C LEU A 145 -14.11 -0.31 -13.66
N GLN A 146 -14.19 -0.37 -14.99
CA GLN A 146 -15.14 -1.24 -15.68
C GLN A 146 -14.87 -2.71 -15.35
N ASP A 147 -13.61 -3.15 -15.41
CA ASP A 147 -13.25 -4.55 -15.11
C ASP A 147 -13.54 -4.91 -13.64
N LEU A 148 -13.20 -4.02 -12.70
CA LEU A 148 -13.56 -4.18 -11.29
C LEU A 148 -15.07 -4.29 -11.08
N SER A 149 -15.87 -3.55 -11.84
CA SER A 149 -17.33 -3.65 -11.79
C SER A 149 -17.84 -5.01 -12.26
N LEU A 150 -17.25 -5.57 -13.33
CA LEU A 150 -17.57 -6.89 -13.85
C LEU A 150 -17.11 -8.01 -12.89
N GLN A 151 -15.94 -7.85 -12.29
CA GLN A 151 -15.44 -8.76 -11.26
C GLN A 151 -16.36 -8.77 -10.04
N ARG A 152 -16.81 -7.59 -9.58
CA ARG A 152 -17.78 -7.48 -8.48
C ARG A 152 -19.08 -8.24 -8.80
N GLU A 153 -19.62 -8.05 -10.01
CA GLU A 153 -20.82 -8.76 -10.45
C GLU A 153 -20.60 -10.27 -10.49
N THR A 154 -19.45 -10.72 -10.98
CA THR A 154 -19.06 -12.14 -11.01
C THR A 154 -18.99 -12.73 -9.59
N ILE A 155 -18.37 -12.02 -8.65
CA ILE A 155 -18.32 -12.44 -7.24
C ILE A 155 -19.73 -12.51 -6.65
N GLN A 156 -20.60 -11.55 -6.94
CA GLN A 156 -21.98 -11.56 -6.47
C GLN A 156 -22.77 -12.76 -7.03
N ARG A 157 -22.64 -13.06 -8.33
CA ARG A 157 -23.25 -14.24 -8.94
C ARG A 157 -22.73 -15.54 -8.30
N SER A 158 -21.42 -15.65 -8.10
CA SER A 158 -20.81 -16.82 -7.45
C SER A 158 -21.30 -16.99 -6.01
N ARG A 159 -21.44 -15.90 -5.24
CA ARG A 159 -22.04 -15.94 -3.90
C ARG A 159 -23.50 -16.39 -3.93
N GLY A 160 -24.28 -15.92 -4.90
CA GLY A 160 -25.66 -16.38 -5.11
C GLY A 160 -25.74 -17.89 -5.37
N ARG A 161 -24.91 -18.39 -6.30
CA ARG A 161 -24.81 -19.84 -6.60
C ARG A 161 -24.34 -20.68 -5.42
N LEU A 162 -23.41 -20.18 -4.62
CA LEU A 162 -22.97 -20.86 -3.41
C LEU A 162 -24.10 -20.98 -2.38
N ARG A 163 -24.88 -19.92 -2.20
CA ARG A 163 -26.04 -19.95 -1.30
C ARG A 163 -27.13 -20.92 -1.79
N GLU A 164 -27.41 -20.93 -3.09
CA GLU A 164 -28.34 -21.90 -3.67
C GLU A 164 -27.83 -23.35 -3.50
N THR A 165 -26.54 -23.58 -3.75
CA THR A 165 -25.90 -24.88 -3.51
C THR A 165 -26.01 -25.30 -2.03
N ASP A 166 -25.81 -24.37 -1.09
CA ASP A 166 -25.94 -24.64 0.35
C ASP A 166 -27.39 -25.03 0.73
N GLU A 167 -28.39 -24.35 0.16
CA GLU A 167 -29.79 -24.72 0.32
C GLU A 167 -30.09 -26.12 -0.24
N GLN A 168 -29.53 -26.46 -1.41
CA GLN A 168 -29.64 -27.80 -2.00
C GLN A 168 -28.94 -28.88 -1.16
N LEU A 169 -27.76 -28.59 -0.61
CA LEU A 169 -27.03 -29.48 0.30
C LEU A 169 -27.81 -29.74 1.59
N ASN A 170 -28.43 -28.70 2.16
CA ASN A 170 -29.28 -28.86 3.34
C ASN A 170 -30.49 -29.75 3.05
N ARG A 171 -31.15 -29.56 1.89
CA ARG A 171 -32.25 -30.43 1.45
C ARG A 171 -31.77 -31.88 1.26
N SER A 172 -30.63 -32.08 0.60
CA SER A 172 -30.04 -33.40 0.40
C SER A 172 -29.67 -34.08 1.72
N SER A 173 -29.13 -33.33 2.69
CA SER A 173 -28.83 -33.82 4.04
C SER A 173 -30.09 -34.33 4.76
N ARG A 174 -31.21 -33.59 4.68
CA ARG A 174 -32.49 -34.03 5.24
C ARG A 174 -33.02 -35.31 4.58
N LEU A 175 -32.94 -35.39 3.25
CA LEU A 175 -33.35 -36.59 2.51
C LEU A 175 -32.49 -37.79 2.88
N MET A 176 -31.17 -37.60 2.95
CA MET A 176 -30.23 -38.63 3.36
C MET A 176 -30.52 -39.13 4.78
N ASN A 177 -30.75 -38.23 5.74
CA ASN A 177 -31.10 -38.62 7.11
C ASN A 177 -32.40 -39.44 7.15
N THR A 178 -33.38 -39.08 6.31
CA THR A 178 -34.64 -39.84 6.17
C THR A 178 -34.40 -41.23 5.60
N MET A 179 -33.52 -41.37 4.59
CA MET A 179 -33.15 -42.66 4.01
C MET A 179 -32.40 -43.53 5.04
N VAL A 180 -31.47 -42.95 5.80
CA VAL A 180 -30.74 -43.65 6.87
C VAL A 180 -31.69 -44.17 7.94
N MET A 181 -32.65 -43.34 8.37
CA MET A 181 -33.63 -43.75 9.39
C MET A 181 -34.53 -44.89 8.88
N ARG A 182 -34.98 -44.84 7.62
CA ARG A 182 -35.74 -45.93 6.99
C ARG A 182 -34.91 -47.21 6.89
N ALA A 183 -33.66 -47.12 6.47
CA ALA A 183 -32.78 -48.28 6.37
C ALA A 183 -32.52 -48.95 7.75
N LEU A 184 -32.40 -48.15 8.81
CA LEU A 184 -32.31 -48.67 10.18
C LEU A 184 -33.62 -49.34 10.62
N GLN A 185 -34.77 -48.73 10.32
CA GLN A 185 -36.08 -49.30 10.61
C GLN A 185 -36.27 -50.65 9.89
N ASP A 186 -35.94 -50.72 8.61
CA ASP A 186 -36.04 -51.96 7.82
C ASP A 186 -35.16 -53.07 8.40
N ARG A 187 -33.93 -52.75 8.83
CA ARG A 187 -33.05 -53.72 9.52
C ARG A 187 -33.64 -54.20 10.84
N PHE A 188 -34.21 -53.29 11.65
CA PHE A 188 -34.82 -53.66 12.92
C PHE A 188 -36.04 -54.56 12.74
N VAL A 189 -36.91 -54.24 11.76
CA VAL A 189 -38.07 -55.06 11.40
C VAL A 189 -37.63 -56.46 10.96
N LEU A 190 -36.58 -56.57 10.15
CA LEU A 190 -36.05 -57.87 9.71
C LEU A 190 -35.56 -58.72 10.90
N VAL A 191 -34.81 -58.14 11.84
CA VAL A 191 -34.34 -58.86 13.04
C VAL A 191 -35.52 -59.34 13.90
N LEU A 192 -36.55 -58.50 14.07
CA LEU A 192 -37.75 -58.85 14.82
C LEU A 192 -38.47 -60.05 14.19
N VAL A 193 -38.65 -60.07 12.86
CA VAL A 193 -39.29 -61.17 12.14
C VAL A 193 -38.51 -62.49 12.30
N PHE A 194 -37.18 -62.45 12.19
CA PHE A 194 -36.35 -63.64 12.42
C PHE A 194 -36.48 -64.16 13.86
N LEU A 195 -36.50 -63.28 14.87
CA LEU A 195 -36.71 -63.67 16.26
C LEU A 195 -38.11 -64.28 16.49
N SER A 196 -39.17 -63.70 15.91
CA SER A 196 -40.52 -64.25 16.06
C SER A 196 -40.68 -65.63 15.42
N LEU A 197 -40.09 -65.84 14.24
CA LEU A 197 -40.07 -67.15 13.58
C LEU A 197 -39.28 -68.19 14.40
N GLY A 198 -38.12 -67.80 14.93
CA GLY A 198 -37.31 -68.64 15.80
C GLY A 198 -38.06 -69.06 17.07
N ALA A 199 -38.73 -68.11 17.73
CA ALA A 199 -39.53 -68.38 18.92
C ALA A 199 -40.69 -69.36 18.64
N LEU A 200 -41.42 -69.16 17.53
CA LEU A 200 -42.49 -70.08 17.12
C LEU A 200 -41.96 -71.49 16.85
N LEU A 201 -40.80 -71.61 16.21
CA LEU A 201 -40.16 -72.90 15.96
C LEU A 201 -39.78 -73.59 17.27
N CYS A 202 -39.17 -72.86 18.21
CA CYS A 202 -38.85 -73.39 19.54
C CYS A 202 -40.10 -73.89 20.28
N VAL A 203 -41.20 -73.14 20.24
CA VAL A 203 -42.48 -73.55 20.85
C VAL A 203 -43.04 -74.80 20.17
N ALA A 204 -43.01 -74.87 18.84
CA ALA A 204 -43.47 -76.04 18.10
C ALA A 204 -42.67 -77.30 18.43
N VAL A 205 -41.35 -77.19 18.54
CA VAL A 205 -40.48 -78.31 18.93
C VAL A 205 -40.74 -78.73 20.38
N TYR A 206 -40.93 -77.77 21.30
CA TYR A 206 -41.27 -78.07 22.69
C TYR A 206 -42.58 -78.84 22.81
N LEU A 207 -43.62 -78.43 22.06
CA LEU A 207 -44.91 -79.13 22.01
C LEU A 207 -44.85 -80.48 21.27
N TYR A 208 -43.88 -80.68 20.37
CA TYR A 208 -43.70 -81.94 19.68
C TYR A 208 -42.96 -82.98 20.53
N VAL A 209 -41.99 -82.53 21.32
CA VAL A 209 -41.19 -83.40 22.21
C VAL A 209 -41.93 -83.76 23.50
N THR A 210 -42.78 -82.85 24.00
CA THR A 210 -43.61 -83.06 25.19
C THR A 210 -44.88 -83.81 24.84
#